data_AF-D5SHY8-F1
#
_entry.id   AF-D5SHY8-F1
#
_cell.length_a   1.000
_cell.length_b   1.000
_cell.length_c   1.000
_cell.angle_alpha   90.00
_cell.angle_beta   90.00
_cell.angle_gamma   90.00
#
_symmetry.space_group_name_H-M   'P 1'
#
loop_
_entity.id
_entity.type
_entity.pdbx_description
1 polymer ?
#
loop_
_entity_poly.entity_id
_entity_poly.type
_entity_poly.pdbx_seq_one_letter_code
_entity_poly.pdbx_strand_id
1 'polypeptide(L)'
;MKKRKAPVRLRLAALTGAFVAAFALGTVQAPAASASPSDCRASWFCAWEHMNYEGSFVSTNQSLPYVSNAFNDKATSYWNRTSWYVTLYPDADYRSGCMMNSIPPGGSSPLLPGHLNDKVSSYTITPHPVCH
;
A
#
# COMPACT_ATOMS: atom_id res chain seq x y z
N MET A 1 -49.40 -33.54 67.27
CA MET A 1 -48.70 -34.83 67.02
C MET A 1 -48.55 -35.01 65.51
N LYS A 2 -47.35 -34.78 64.96
CA LYS A 2 -46.37 -35.80 64.53
C LYS A 2 -46.76 -36.53 63.22
N LYS A 3 -46.33 -36.00 62.07
CA LYS A 3 -46.21 -36.79 60.82
C LYS A 3 -44.77 -37.27 60.67
N ARG A 4 -44.59 -38.58 60.57
CA ARG A 4 -43.30 -39.28 60.40
C ARG A 4 -43.12 -39.70 58.93
N LYS A 5 -41.91 -39.42 58.40
CA LYS A 5 -40.96 -40.24 57.58
C LYS A 5 -41.52 -41.04 56.37
N ALA A 6 -40.87 -41.20 55.21
CA ALA A 6 -39.60 -40.76 54.60
C ALA A 6 -39.64 -41.19 53.09
N PRO A 7 -38.53 -41.47 52.38
CA PRO A 7 -37.97 -40.69 51.27
C PRO A 7 -38.12 -41.34 49.88
N VAL A 8 -38.16 -40.56 48.79
CA VAL A 8 -37.96 -41.09 47.43
C VAL A 8 -37.05 -40.18 46.61
N ARG A 9 -35.78 -40.60 46.57
CA ARG A 9 -34.86 -40.70 45.42
C ARG A 9 -34.90 -39.58 44.35
N LEU A 10 -33.91 -38.71 44.48
CA LEU A 10 -33.01 -38.16 43.45
C LEU A 10 -33.32 -38.53 41.98
N ARG A 11 -33.62 -37.50 41.15
CA ARG A 11 -33.16 -37.46 39.75
C ARG A 11 -32.62 -36.06 39.43
N LEU A 12 -31.31 -36.02 39.22
CA LEU A 12 -30.53 -34.96 38.62
C LEU A 12 -31.11 -34.58 37.25
N ALA A 13 -31.31 -33.28 37.02
CA ALA A 13 -31.14 -32.65 35.72
C ALA A 13 -30.78 -31.18 35.96
N ALA A 14 -29.51 -30.96 36.27
CA ALA A 14 -28.94 -29.62 36.26
C ALA A 14 -28.88 -29.16 34.80
N LEU A 15 -29.75 -28.23 34.42
CA LEU A 15 -29.67 -27.51 33.16
C LEU A 15 -28.53 -26.49 33.27
N THR A 16 -27.30 -26.93 33.06
CA THR A 16 -26.14 -26.06 32.82
C THR A 16 -25.82 -26.08 31.33
N GLY A 17 -26.30 -25.08 30.61
CA GLY A 17 -25.86 -24.78 29.24
C GLY A 17 -25.36 -23.35 29.21
N ALA A 18 -24.04 -23.18 29.30
CA ALA A 18 -23.36 -21.90 29.35
C ALA A 18 -23.63 -21.06 28.08
N PHE A 19 -24.00 -19.79 28.27
CA PHE A 19 -23.89 -18.78 27.21
C PHE A 19 -22.40 -18.59 26.91
N VAL A 20 -21.90 -19.18 25.82
CA VAL A 20 -20.58 -18.86 25.29
C VAL A 20 -20.70 -17.52 24.57
N ALA A 21 -20.30 -16.44 25.24
CA ALA A 21 -20.04 -15.18 24.57
C ALA A 21 -18.80 -15.38 23.68
N ALA A 22 -19.01 -15.57 22.38
CA ALA A 22 -17.95 -15.58 21.40
C ALA A 22 -17.37 -14.16 21.31
N PHE A 23 -16.25 -13.92 21.98
CA PHE A 23 -15.42 -12.75 21.72
C PHE A 23 -14.83 -12.92 20.32
N ALA A 24 -15.40 -12.21 19.34
CA ALA A 24 -14.77 -12.03 18.05
C ALA A 24 -13.44 -11.30 18.29
N LEU A 25 -12.34 -12.02 18.19
CA LEU A 25 -11.01 -11.44 18.07
C LEU A 25 -10.95 -10.70 16.74
N GLY A 26 -11.40 -9.44 16.75
CA GLY A 26 -11.12 -8.51 15.67
C GLY A 26 -9.62 -8.33 15.63
N THR A 27 -8.97 -8.86 14.59
CA THR A 27 -7.59 -8.49 14.29
C THR A 27 -7.59 -7.00 14.01
N VAL A 28 -7.14 -6.20 14.97
CA VAL A 28 -6.75 -4.82 14.71
C VAL A 28 -5.57 -4.90 13.76
N GLN A 29 -5.84 -4.90 12.45
CA GLN A 29 -4.81 -4.64 11.46
C GLN A 29 -4.36 -3.22 11.73
N ALA A 30 -3.18 -3.08 12.35
CA ALA A 30 -2.49 -1.80 12.34
C ALA A 30 -2.45 -1.34 10.87
N PRO A 31 -2.79 -0.07 10.58
CA PRO A 31 -2.68 0.41 9.21
C PRO A 31 -1.26 0.11 8.74
N ALA A 32 -1.13 -0.44 7.53
CA ALA A 32 0.18 -0.55 6.90
C ALA A 32 0.85 0.81 7.03
N ALA A 33 2.11 0.84 7.47
CA ALA A 33 2.83 2.09 7.71
C ALA A 33 2.66 2.98 6.48
N SER A 34 1.87 4.05 6.62
CA SER A 34 1.68 5.01 5.55
C SER A 34 3.01 5.71 5.38
N ALA A 35 3.63 5.56 4.20
CA ALA A 35 4.73 6.44 3.85
C ALA A 35 4.23 7.88 3.99
N SER A 36 4.93 8.70 4.76
CA SER A 36 4.70 10.13 4.73
C SER A 36 5.30 10.67 3.44
N PRO A 37 4.69 11.66 2.77
CA PRO A 37 5.34 12.35 1.66
C PRO A 37 6.75 12.89 2.02
N SER A 38 6.99 13.17 3.31
CA SER A 38 8.30 13.58 3.83
C SER A 38 9.39 12.51 3.74
N ASP A 39 9.02 11.24 3.63
CA ASP A 39 9.94 10.11 3.53
C ASP A 39 10.63 10.05 2.16
N CYS A 40 10.06 10.74 1.17
CA CYS A 40 10.74 10.99 -0.09
C CYS A 40 11.89 11.97 0.14
N ARG A 41 13.14 11.48 0.19
CA ARG A 41 14.31 12.30 0.50
C ARG A 41 14.48 13.44 -0.50
N ALA A 42 15.08 14.55 -0.06
CA ALA A 42 15.50 15.60 -0.99
C ALA A 42 16.47 15.03 -2.03
N SER A 43 16.39 15.51 -3.27
CA SER A 43 17.18 15.04 -4.42
C SER A 43 16.86 13.62 -4.89
N TRP A 44 15.71 13.04 -4.51
CA TRP A 44 15.26 11.71 -4.93
C TRP A 44 13.96 11.79 -5.73
N PHE A 45 13.74 10.80 -6.58
CA PHE A 45 12.43 10.54 -7.17
C PHE A 45 11.74 9.43 -6.37
N CYS A 46 10.45 9.61 -6.15
CA CYS A 46 9.62 8.65 -5.42
C CYS A 46 8.31 8.39 -6.16
N ALA A 47 7.87 7.13 -6.14
CA ALA A 47 6.57 6.71 -6.65
C ALA A 47 5.92 5.76 -5.65
N TRP A 48 4.62 5.96 -5.40
CA TRP A 48 3.83 5.27 -4.37
C TRP A 48 2.74 4.41 -4.99
N GLU A 49 2.39 3.33 -4.29
CA GLU A 49 1.35 2.38 -4.68
C GLU A 49 -0.07 2.97 -4.63
N HIS A 50 -0.29 4.01 -3.82
CA HIS A 50 -1.60 4.62 -3.64
C HIS A 50 -1.59 6.11 -3.99
N MET A 51 -2.79 6.67 -4.04
CA MET A 51 -2.99 8.11 -4.21
C MET A 51 -2.44 8.88 -3.00
N ASN A 52 -2.27 10.19 -3.17
CA ASN A 52 -1.86 11.12 -2.10
C ASN A 52 -0.53 10.75 -1.41
N TYR A 53 0.37 10.07 -2.13
CA TYR A 53 1.70 9.68 -1.65
C TYR A 53 1.69 8.72 -0.46
N GLU A 54 0.72 7.79 -0.47
CA GLU A 54 0.51 6.81 0.59
C GLU A 54 0.92 5.39 0.16
N GLY A 55 1.00 4.50 1.14
CA GLY A 55 1.33 3.08 0.92
C GLY A 55 2.81 2.82 0.69
N SER A 56 3.12 1.65 0.13
CA SER A 56 4.49 1.26 -0.22
C SER A 56 5.01 2.14 -1.35
N PHE A 57 6.32 2.38 -1.39
CA PHE A 57 6.92 3.23 -2.41
C PHE A 57 8.31 2.79 -2.82
N VAL A 58 8.68 3.16 -4.04
CA VAL A 58 10.06 3.10 -4.53
C VAL A 58 10.68 4.49 -4.47
N SER A 59 11.97 4.54 -4.15
CA SER A 59 12.69 5.78 -3.95
C SER A 59 14.14 5.60 -4.39
N THR A 60 14.63 6.48 -5.26
CA THR A 60 16.03 6.47 -5.71
C THR A 60 16.42 7.84 -6.26
N ASN A 61 17.72 8.09 -6.39
CA ASN A 61 18.26 9.23 -7.12
C ASN A 61 18.95 8.83 -8.44
N GLN A 62 18.78 7.58 -8.89
CA GLN A 62 19.35 7.05 -10.13
C GLN A 62 18.25 6.55 -11.07
N SER A 63 18.53 6.46 -12.37
CA SER A 63 17.68 5.71 -13.30
C SER A 63 17.53 4.26 -12.84
N LEU A 64 16.31 3.73 -12.90
CA LEU A 64 15.99 2.40 -12.43
C LEU A 64 15.39 1.56 -13.58
N PRO A 65 16.12 0.54 -14.09
CA PRO A 65 15.67 -0.24 -15.24
C PRO A 65 14.50 -1.17 -14.90
N TYR A 66 14.27 -1.44 -13.63
CA TYR A 66 13.11 -2.19 -13.18
C TYR A 66 12.75 -1.82 -11.74
N VAL A 67 11.50 -1.45 -11.50
CA VAL A 67 11.03 -0.98 -10.17
C VAL A 67 10.96 -2.07 -9.10
N SER A 68 11.18 -3.33 -9.47
CA SER A 68 11.08 -4.57 -8.68
C SER A 68 9.77 -5.34 -8.91
N ASN A 69 9.84 -6.65 -8.63
CA ASN A 69 8.69 -7.55 -8.74
C ASN A 69 7.55 -7.20 -7.77
N ALA A 70 7.86 -6.55 -6.65
CA ALA A 70 6.85 -6.18 -5.66
C ALA A 70 6.09 -4.89 -6.02
N PHE A 71 6.68 -4.04 -6.87
CA PHE A 71 6.18 -2.70 -7.19
C PHE A 71 5.82 -2.50 -8.67
N ASN A 72 6.16 -3.45 -9.54
CA ASN A 72 5.84 -3.36 -10.96
C ASN A 72 4.34 -3.16 -11.17
N ASP A 73 3.97 -2.22 -12.05
CA ASP A 73 2.57 -1.92 -12.36
C ASP A 73 1.75 -1.52 -11.13
N LYS A 74 2.36 -0.80 -10.18
CA LYS A 74 1.66 -0.32 -8.97
C LYS A 74 1.71 1.18 -8.75
N ALA A 75 2.56 1.90 -9.48
CA ALA A 75 2.71 3.32 -9.24
C ALA A 75 1.39 4.06 -9.53
N THR A 76 0.89 4.76 -8.52
CA THR A 76 -0.33 5.56 -8.55
C THR A 76 -0.08 7.04 -8.30
N SER A 77 0.93 7.40 -7.50
CA SER A 77 1.33 8.80 -7.29
C SER A 77 2.84 8.97 -7.28
N TYR A 78 3.35 10.18 -7.52
CA TYR A 78 4.80 10.42 -7.61
C TYR A 78 5.22 11.82 -7.20
N TRP A 79 6.51 11.95 -6.86
CA TRP A 79 7.16 13.23 -6.62
C TRP A 79 8.61 13.18 -7.09
N ASN A 80 8.94 14.03 -8.06
CA ASN A 80 10.29 14.30 -8.47
C ASN A 80 10.90 15.40 -7.59
N ARG A 81 11.62 15.02 -6.54
CA ARG A 81 12.40 15.95 -5.70
C ARG A 81 13.84 16.10 -6.20
N THR A 82 14.18 15.57 -7.37
CA THR A 82 15.50 15.74 -8.00
C THR A 82 15.61 17.10 -8.68
N SER A 83 16.83 17.48 -9.06
CA SER A 83 17.09 18.64 -9.92
C SER A 83 16.99 18.31 -11.41
N TRP A 84 16.60 17.07 -11.76
CA TRP A 84 16.62 16.52 -13.12
C TRP A 84 15.22 16.09 -13.57
N TYR A 85 15.07 15.77 -14.84
CA TYR A 85 13.83 15.26 -15.41
C TYR A 85 13.69 13.76 -15.15
N VAL A 86 12.47 13.32 -14.82
CA VAL A 86 12.14 11.90 -14.66
C VAL A 86 11.22 11.45 -15.79
N THR A 87 11.54 10.34 -16.45
CA THR A 87 10.70 9.77 -17.51
C THR A 87 10.25 8.37 -17.11
N LEU A 88 8.93 8.13 -17.13
CA LEU A 88 8.32 6.86 -16.76
C LEU A 88 8.05 6.00 -18.00
N TYR A 89 8.30 4.70 -17.89
CA TYR A 89 8.11 3.74 -18.97
C TYR A 89 7.24 2.57 -18.52
N PRO A 90 6.39 2.03 -19.41
CA PRO A 90 5.50 0.94 -19.05
C PRO A 90 6.19 -0.42 -19.04
N ASP A 91 7.35 -0.56 -19.67
CA ASP A 91 8.14 -1.80 -19.68
C ASP A 91 9.47 -1.64 -18.94
N ALA A 92 10.05 -2.78 -18.56
CA ALA A 92 11.39 -2.84 -18.00
C ALA A 92 12.46 -2.42 -19.03
N ASP A 93 13.64 -2.07 -18.54
CA ASP A 93 14.82 -1.63 -19.29
C ASP A 93 14.55 -0.44 -20.23
N TYR A 94 13.53 0.38 -19.96
CA TYR A 94 13.15 1.55 -20.76
C TYR A 94 12.81 1.21 -22.23
N ARG A 95 12.37 -0.02 -22.52
CA ARG A 95 12.27 -0.55 -23.90
C ARG A 95 11.14 0.04 -24.73
N SER A 96 10.12 0.60 -24.10
CA SER A 96 8.94 1.15 -24.77
C SER A 96 8.94 2.67 -24.80
N GLY A 97 7.92 3.23 -25.45
CA GLY A 97 7.66 4.66 -25.43
C GLY A 97 7.37 5.17 -24.02
N CYS A 98 7.59 6.47 -23.82
CA CYS A 98 7.26 7.13 -22.56
C CYS A 98 5.76 7.04 -22.27
N MET A 99 5.42 6.89 -20.99
CA MET A 99 4.03 6.93 -20.53
C MET A 99 3.43 8.33 -20.63
N MET A 100 4.26 9.35 -20.45
CA MET A 100 3.90 10.76 -20.44
C MET A 100 5.14 11.62 -20.70
N ASN A 101 4.94 12.93 -20.83
CA ASN A 101 6.03 13.90 -20.87
C ASN A 101 6.95 13.73 -19.66
N SER A 102 8.24 13.99 -19.84
CA SER A 102 9.21 13.92 -18.75
C SER A 102 8.81 14.88 -17.62
N ILE A 103 8.73 14.35 -16.41
CA ILE A 103 8.35 15.07 -15.20
C ILE A 103 9.47 16.06 -14.87
N PRO A 104 9.21 17.38 -14.84
CA PRO A 104 10.24 18.37 -14.56
C PRO A 104 10.74 18.29 -13.10
N PRO A 105 11.89 18.90 -12.77
CA PRO A 105 12.34 19.06 -11.39
C PRO A 105 11.25 19.66 -10.50
N GLY A 106 11.00 19.05 -9.34
CA GLY A 106 9.94 19.47 -8.41
C GLY A 106 8.54 18.99 -8.79
N GLY A 107 8.33 18.44 -9.99
CA GLY A 107 7.03 17.96 -10.46
C GLY A 107 6.48 16.83 -9.60
N SER A 108 5.19 16.89 -9.28
CA SER A 108 4.49 15.86 -8.50
C SER A 108 3.07 15.68 -9.00
N SER A 109 2.50 14.51 -8.73
CA SER A 109 1.06 14.28 -8.86
C SER A 109 0.57 13.35 -7.75
N PRO A 110 -0.53 13.68 -7.05
CA PRO A 110 -1.14 12.79 -6.07
C PRO A 110 -1.91 11.63 -6.73
N LEU A 111 -2.09 11.67 -8.05
CA LEU A 111 -2.77 10.63 -8.83
C LEU A 111 -2.32 10.66 -10.29
N LEU A 112 -1.83 9.54 -10.80
CA LEU A 112 -1.57 9.35 -12.23
C LEU A 112 -2.89 9.28 -13.00
N PRO A 113 -2.95 9.80 -14.25
CA PRO A 113 -4.12 9.61 -15.11
C PRO A 113 -4.48 8.11 -15.21
N GLY A 114 -5.78 7.79 -15.22
CA GLY A 114 -6.22 6.39 -15.11
C GLY A 114 -5.69 5.43 -16.18
N HIS A 115 -5.33 5.92 -17.37
CA HIS A 115 -4.70 5.10 -18.43
C HIS A 115 -3.19 4.85 -18.23
N LEU A 116 -2.57 5.59 -17.30
CA LEU A 116 -1.16 5.49 -16.91
C LEU A 116 -0.98 4.90 -15.50
N ASN A 117 -2.04 4.89 -14.70
CA ASN A 117 -2.03 4.32 -13.35
C ASN A 117 -1.68 2.83 -13.40
N ASP A 118 -0.84 2.37 -12.46
CA ASP A 118 -0.51 0.95 -12.34
C ASP A 118 0.13 0.38 -13.63
N LYS A 119 0.98 1.18 -14.27
CA LYS A 119 1.71 0.78 -15.49
C LYS A 119 3.21 0.99 -15.41
N VAL A 120 3.74 1.70 -14.40
CA VAL A 120 5.17 2.02 -14.35
C VAL A 120 5.98 0.75 -14.06
N SER A 121 6.91 0.45 -14.96
CA SER A 121 7.86 -0.66 -14.81
C SER A 121 9.32 -0.22 -14.70
N SER A 122 9.67 0.94 -15.29
CA SER A 122 11.02 1.52 -15.21
C SER A 122 11.00 3.04 -15.34
N TYR A 123 12.08 3.72 -14.96
CA TYR A 123 12.21 5.17 -15.16
C TYR A 123 13.66 5.65 -15.28
N THR A 124 13.87 6.70 -16.07
CA THR A 124 15.16 7.38 -16.20
C THR A 124 15.16 8.71 -15.46
N ILE A 125 16.33 9.13 -14.96
CA ILE A 125 16.57 10.44 -14.38
C ILE A 125 17.69 11.11 -15.19
N THR A 126 17.40 12.21 -15.88
CA THR A 126 18.34 12.83 -16.85
C THR A 126 18.31 14.36 -16.82
N PRO A 127 19.41 15.05 -17.22
CA PRO A 127 19.47 16.51 -17.19
C PRO A 127 18.49 17.23 -18.15
N HIS A 128 17.98 16.51 -19.16
CA HIS A 128 17.09 17.04 -20.19
C HIS A 128 15.85 16.15 -20.32
N PRO A 129 14.68 16.70 -20.71
CA PRO A 129 13.51 15.88 -20.98
C PRO A 129 13.80 14.91 -22.13
N VAL A 130 13.35 13.67 -21.97
CA VAL A 130 13.40 12.64 -23.02
C VAL A 130 12.12 12.68 -23.85
N CYS A 131 10.99 13.02 -23.22
CA CYS A 131 9.67 13.08 -23.83
C CYS A 131 8.98 14.41 -23.56
N HIS A 132 8.25 14.91 -24.56
CA HIS A 132 7.75 16.28 -24.68
C HIS A 132 6.25 16.33 -24.93
#